data_AF-A0A957C356-F1
#
_entry.id   AF-A0A957C356-F1
#
_cell.length_a   1.000
_cell.length_b   1.000
_cell.length_c   1.000
_cell.angle_alpha   90.00
_cell.angle_beta   90.00
_cell.angle_gamma   90.00
#
_symmetry.space_group_name_H-M   'P 1'
#
loop_
_entity.id
_entity.type
_entity.pdbx_description
1 polymer ?
#
loop_
_entity_poly.entity_id
_entity_poly.type
_entity_poly.pdbx_seq_one_letter_code
_entity_poly.pdbx_strand_id
1 'polypeptide(L)'
;SSRDNPKRDWYIWRDAKPDGSEPNNWGSVFGGSAWEWDEHTQQYYFHQFVPGQPDLNWRNPEVREAMYNVLRFWMDRGVDGFRMDVVYMIWKHPDMPDQPWVEGAAGRGDADTYSRQQQIYSMNYDGIHNIIKKIRGVLDEYPERVMIGEIWLELQERLKYHGENGDEFHMPFNFDFIAEGDFFNSTGWSATKYRSLVDAYEAAVPQGGWPNYVLGNHDVQRLASRLGSRERARLAALMLLTLRGTPTIYMGEELGMVNGDIKPEQMQDSQGINLGVEHTRDVCRTPMLWDNSQYAGFSDVEPWLPVNEEAPEHNYAVQSDDPSSMLSLYRNLLWYRKQHESLSVGAYQSLDAPDNVYLYQRQHGAEKHLIALNFDSEAVKVTLPADGEIIFSTGLDRSGTVSGEITLAGNEGVLIRVS
;
A
#
# COMPACT_ATOMS: atom_id res chain seq x y z
N SER A 1 -25.77 20.48 -10.22
CA SER A 1 -25.20 21.41 -11.24
C SER A 1 -26.23 21.55 -12.36
N SER A 2 -26.51 22.74 -12.91
CA SER A 2 -27.41 22.87 -14.07
C SER A 2 -26.69 22.56 -15.38
N ARG A 3 -27.43 22.23 -16.45
CA ARG A 3 -26.84 21.94 -17.78
C ARG A 3 -26.04 23.12 -18.36
N ASP A 4 -26.47 24.35 -18.09
CA ASP A 4 -25.82 25.56 -18.62
C ASP A 4 -24.76 26.15 -17.68
N ASN A 5 -24.41 25.44 -16.60
CA ASN A 5 -23.41 25.93 -15.65
C ASN A 5 -22.02 26.01 -16.32
N PRO A 6 -21.22 27.07 -16.12
CA PRO A 6 -19.86 27.16 -16.67
C PRO A 6 -18.94 26.00 -16.28
N LYS A 7 -19.18 25.37 -15.12
CA LYS A 7 -18.45 24.19 -14.64
C LYS A 7 -19.17 22.87 -14.96
N ARG A 8 -20.15 22.84 -15.87
CA ARG A 8 -20.87 21.60 -16.22
C ARG A 8 -19.90 20.52 -16.70
N ASP A 9 -18.97 20.89 -17.57
CA ASP A 9 -17.95 20.00 -18.14
C ASP A 9 -16.75 19.75 -17.20
N TRP A 10 -16.79 20.21 -15.94
CA TRP A 10 -15.78 19.83 -14.95
C TRP A 10 -15.95 18.38 -14.48
N TYR A 11 -17.14 17.80 -14.70
CA TYR A 11 -17.48 16.42 -14.38
C TYR A 11 -17.94 15.69 -15.65
N ILE A 12 -17.98 14.36 -15.59
CA ILE A 12 -18.36 13.53 -16.73
C ILE A 12 -19.88 13.30 -16.70
N TRP A 13 -20.59 13.88 -17.68
CA TRP A 13 -22.04 13.73 -17.86
C TRP A 13 -22.38 13.04 -19.17
N ARG A 14 -23.43 12.23 -19.19
CA ARG A 14 -23.95 11.57 -20.39
C ARG A 14 -25.48 11.51 -20.35
N ASP A 15 -26.11 11.63 -21.51
CA ASP A 15 -27.54 11.33 -21.63
C ASP A 15 -27.77 9.83 -21.44
N ALA A 16 -28.97 9.48 -20.97
CA ALA A 16 -29.44 8.10 -21.01
C ALA A 16 -29.51 7.58 -22.46
N LYS A 17 -29.42 6.27 -22.63
CA LYS A 17 -29.78 5.61 -23.89
C LYS A 17 -31.26 5.85 -24.21
N PRO A 18 -31.71 5.63 -25.46
CA PRO A 18 -33.11 5.86 -25.85
C PRO A 18 -34.15 5.08 -25.02
N ASP A 19 -33.76 3.97 -24.40
CA ASP A 19 -34.59 3.15 -23.52
C ASP A 19 -34.53 3.60 -22.04
N GLY A 20 -33.81 4.69 -21.74
CA GLY A 20 -33.60 5.21 -20.40
C GLY A 20 -32.45 4.55 -19.64
N SER A 21 -31.77 3.56 -20.22
CA SER A 21 -30.66 2.87 -19.56
C SER A 21 -29.35 3.67 -19.56
N GLU A 22 -28.40 3.20 -18.75
CA GLU A 22 -27.09 3.82 -18.55
C GLU A 22 -26.26 3.89 -19.85
N PRO A 23 -25.35 4.88 -19.96
CA PRO A 23 -24.57 5.13 -21.18
C PRO A 23 -23.70 3.94 -21.63
N ASN A 24 -23.19 3.16 -20.69
CA ASN A 24 -22.39 1.95 -20.92
C ASN A 24 -22.54 0.98 -19.74
N ASN A 25 -21.85 -0.15 -19.76
CA ASN A 25 -21.91 -1.17 -18.73
C ASN A 25 -20.93 -0.99 -17.55
N TRP A 26 -20.27 0.16 -17.37
CA TRP A 26 -19.18 0.29 -16.40
C TRP A 26 -19.66 0.11 -14.96
N GLY A 27 -19.00 -0.78 -14.21
CA GLY A 27 -19.26 -0.98 -12.78
C GLY A 27 -18.46 -0.02 -11.88
N SER A 28 -19.01 0.29 -10.70
CA SER A 28 -18.29 0.99 -9.64
C SER A 28 -17.42 0.04 -8.82
N VAL A 29 -16.24 0.52 -8.38
CA VAL A 29 -15.30 -0.25 -7.53
C VAL A 29 -15.94 -0.69 -6.21
N PHE A 30 -16.92 0.08 -5.70
CA PHE A 30 -17.64 -0.22 -4.45
C PHE A 30 -19.06 -0.74 -4.70
N GLY A 31 -19.29 -1.35 -5.87
CA GLY A 31 -20.52 -2.05 -6.20
C GLY A 31 -21.54 -1.21 -6.94
N GLY A 32 -22.34 -1.89 -7.77
CA GLY A 32 -23.35 -1.28 -8.62
C GLY A 32 -22.77 -0.66 -9.90
N SER A 33 -23.59 0.19 -10.52
CA SER A 33 -23.18 0.97 -11.69
C SER A 33 -22.21 2.08 -11.29
N ALA A 34 -21.37 2.50 -12.23
CA ALA A 34 -20.57 3.72 -12.14
C ALA A 34 -21.32 4.97 -12.64
N TRP A 35 -22.63 4.85 -12.92
CA TRP A 35 -23.48 5.94 -13.38
C TRP A 35 -24.65 6.18 -12.42
N GLU A 36 -24.80 7.43 -11.99
CA GLU A 36 -25.92 7.85 -11.13
C GLU A 36 -26.80 8.85 -11.89
N TRP A 37 -28.12 8.65 -11.82
CA TRP A 37 -29.09 9.52 -12.51
C TRP A 37 -29.34 10.80 -11.72
N ASP A 38 -29.14 11.95 -12.35
CA ASP A 38 -29.48 13.25 -11.77
C ASP A 38 -30.84 13.73 -12.27
N GLU A 39 -31.86 13.63 -11.43
CA GLU A 39 -33.23 14.03 -11.77
C GLU A 39 -33.34 15.51 -12.18
N HIS A 40 -32.47 16.38 -11.67
CA HIS A 40 -32.52 17.80 -12.00
C HIS A 40 -32.12 18.08 -13.46
N THR A 41 -31.11 17.38 -13.96
CA THR A 41 -30.59 17.57 -15.32
C THR A 41 -30.98 16.47 -16.28
N GLN A 42 -31.65 15.41 -15.83
CA GLN A 42 -32.05 14.28 -16.66
C GLN A 42 -30.85 13.73 -17.44
N GLN A 43 -29.72 13.55 -16.75
CA GLN A 43 -28.49 12.96 -17.28
C GLN A 43 -27.87 12.07 -16.20
N TYR A 44 -27.07 11.11 -16.63
CA TYR A 44 -26.18 10.37 -15.75
C TYR A 44 -24.88 11.15 -15.52
N TYR A 45 -24.37 11.10 -14.29
CA TYR A 45 -22.98 11.47 -14.01
C TYR A 45 -22.15 10.25 -13.65
N PHE A 46 -20.88 10.27 -14.02
CA PHE A 46 -19.96 9.18 -13.75
C PHE A 46 -19.34 9.30 -12.35
N HIS A 47 -19.21 8.16 -11.65
CA HIS A 47 -18.45 8.01 -10.42
C HIS A 47 -17.74 6.64 -10.40
N GLN A 48 -16.42 6.62 -10.25
CA GLN A 48 -15.66 5.36 -10.21
C GLN A 48 -15.89 4.58 -8.90
N PHE A 49 -16.25 5.30 -7.83
CA PHE A 49 -16.44 4.79 -6.47
C PHE A 49 -17.89 5.04 -6.02
N VAL A 50 -18.13 5.73 -4.89
CA VAL A 50 -19.52 6.00 -4.46
C VAL A 50 -20.16 7.15 -5.24
N PRO A 51 -21.50 7.22 -5.34
CA PRO A 51 -22.19 8.35 -5.99
C PRO A 51 -21.85 9.74 -5.42
N GLY A 52 -21.46 9.80 -4.14
CA GLY A 52 -20.97 11.03 -3.50
C GLY A 52 -19.58 11.50 -3.98
N GLN A 53 -18.92 10.74 -4.84
CA GLN A 53 -17.59 11.00 -5.40
C GLN A 53 -17.67 11.10 -6.94
N PRO A 54 -18.34 12.12 -7.51
CA PRO A 54 -18.40 12.29 -8.96
C PRO A 54 -17.00 12.59 -9.53
N ASP A 55 -16.62 11.87 -10.57
CA ASP A 55 -15.29 11.98 -11.17
C ASP A 55 -15.12 13.31 -11.95
N LEU A 56 -13.96 13.93 -11.76
CA LEU A 56 -13.55 15.08 -12.56
C LEU A 56 -13.24 14.68 -14.01
N ASN A 57 -13.64 15.52 -14.94
CA ASN A 57 -13.27 15.39 -16.35
C ASN A 57 -11.88 15.99 -16.61
N TRP A 58 -10.83 15.18 -16.48
CA TRP A 58 -9.44 15.61 -16.71
C TRP A 58 -9.12 16.03 -18.15
N ARG A 59 -10.04 15.80 -19.11
CA ARG A 59 -9.90 16.35 -20.48
C ARG A 59 -10.15 17.84 -20.52
N ASN A 60 -10.93 18.37 -19.57
CA ASN A 60 -11.18 19.80 -19.46
C ASN A 60 -9.90 20.52 -18.97
N PRO A 61 -9.37 21.51 -19.74
CA PRO A 61 -8.16 22.23 -19.35
C PRO A 61 -8.34 23.04 -18.06
N GLU A 62 -9.53 23.58 -17.78
CA GLU A 62 -9.77 24.35 -16.55
C GLU A 62 -9.72 23.46 -15.31
N VAL A 63 -10.19 22.21 -15.41
CA VAL A 63 -10.05 21.21 -14.34
C VAL A 63 -8.57 20.94 -14.05
N ARG A 64 -7.75 20.73 -15.09
CA ARG A 64 -6.32 20.48 -14.91
C ARG A 64 -5.62 21.65 -14.22
N GLU A 65 -5.85 22.87 -14.69
CA GLU A 65 -5.28 24.06 -14.06
C GLU A 65 -5.78 24.25 -12.62
N ALA A 66 -7.05 23.99 -12.35
CA ALA A 66 -7.59 24.03 -10.99
C ALA A 66 -6.89 23.02 -10.07
N MET A 67 -6.69 21.78 -10.52
CA MET A 67 -5.99 20.75 -9.75
C MET A 67 -4.50 21.06 -9.57
N TYR A 68 -3.82 21.63 -10.58
CA TYR A 68 -2.45 22.11 -10.43
C TYR A 68 -2.35 23.21 -9.37
N ASN A 69 -3.33 24.12 -9.32
CA ASN A 69 -3.38 25.15 -8.29
C ASN A 69 -3.68 24.59 -6.89
N VAL A 70 -4.42 23.48 -6.77
CA VAL A 70 -4.57 22.75 -5.50
C VAL A 70 -3.22 22.20 -5.02
N LEU A 71 -2.41 21.64 -5.91
CA LEU A 71 -1.06 21.18 -5.57
C LEU A 71 -0.18 22.33 -5.10
N ARG A 72 -0.15 23.44 -5.85
CA ARG A 72 0.61 24.65 -5.47
C ARG A 72 0.15 25.19 -4.13
N PHE A 73 -1.16 25.28 -3.88
CA PHE A 73 -1.70 25.75 -2.60
C PHE A 73 -1.12 25.01 -1.39
N TRP A 74 -0.95 23.69 -1.48
CA TRP A 74 -0.36 22.90 -0.40
C TRP A 74 1.17 23.02 -0.37
N MET A 75 1.84 23.06 -1.52
CA MET A 75 3.30 23.23 -1.57
C MET A 75 3.75 24.61 -1.06
N ASP A 76 2.96 25.66 -1.31
CA ASP A 76 3.13 27.01 -0.74
C ASP A 76 3.05 27.02 0.79
N ARG A 77 2.45 25.99 1.39
CA ARG A 77 2.35 25.78 2.84
C ARG A 77 3.44 24.87 3.39
N GLY A 78 4.36 24.41 2.53
CA GLY A 78 5.51 23.63 2.93
C GLY A 78 5.25 22.13 3.08
N VAL A 79 4.23 21.56 2.43
CA VAL A 79 4.15 20.09 2.36
C VAL A 79 5.32 19.54 1.54
N ASP A 80 5.92 18.44 2.01
CA ASP A 80 7.11 17.83 1.39
C ASP A 80 6.77 16.96 0.17
N GLY A 81 5.50 16.74 -0.12
CA GLY A 81 5.08 15.93 -1.26
C GLY A 81 3.65 15.42 -1.15
N PHE A 82 3.30 14.50 -2.05
CA PHE A 82 1.95 13.95 -2.16
C PHE A 82 1.96 12.45 -2.45
N ARG A 83 1.04 11.74 -1.79
CA ARG A 83 0.55 10.43 -2.23
C ARG A 83 -0.70 10.65 -3.07
N MET A 84 -0.60 10.36 -4.37
CA MET A 84 -1.67 10.53 -5.36
C MET A 84 -2.52 9.27 -5.38
N ASP A 85 -3.72 9.39 -4.82
CA ASP A 85 -4.75 8.35 -4.72
C ASP A 85 -5.24 7.91 -6.12
N VAL A 86 -5.22 6.59 -6.36
CA VAL A 86 -5.64 5.89 -7.60
C VAL A 86 -5.42 6.66 -8.91
N VAL A 87 -4.28 7.35 -9.01
CA VAL A 87 -4.06 8.39 -10.02
C VAL A 87 -4.07 7.86 -11.47
N TYR A 88 -3.80 6.57 -11.63
CA TYR A 88 -3.90 5.87 -12.91
C TYR A 88 -5.35 5.76 -13.44
N MET A 89 -6.37 6.02 -12.61
CA MET A 89 -7.78 6.00 -12.99
C MET A 89 -8.32 7.36 -13.48
N ILE A 90 -7.56 8.45 -13.38
CA ILE A 90 -8.10 9.80 -13.67
C ILE A 90 -8.36 10.05 -15.16
N TRP A 91 -7.72 9.27 -16.04
CA TRP A 91 -7.80 9.42 -17.49
C TRP A 91 -8.50 8.22 -18.13
N LYS A 92 -9.60 8.51 -18.82
CA LYS A 92 -10.54 7.51 -19.34
C LYS A 92 -10.65 7.59 -20.87
N HIS A 93 -11.14 6.53 -21.48
CA HIS A 93 -11.51 6.51 -22.89
C HIS A 93 -12.54 7.62 -23.16
N PRO A 94 -12.33 8.51 -24.16
CA PRO A 94 -13.22 9.67 -24.38
C PRO A 94 -14.66 9.26 -24.67
N ASP A 95 -14.84 8.22 -25.48
CA ASP A 95 -16.16 7.71 -25.87
C ASP A 95 -16.78 6.76 -24.85
N MET A 96 -16.01 6.35 -23.83
CA MET A 96 -16.44 5.43 -22.77
C MET A 96 -17.22 4.20 -23.27
N PRO A 97 -16.68 3.38 -24.20
CA PRO A 97 -17.36 2.19 -24.70
C PRO A 97 -17.53 1.13 -23.60
N ASP A 98 -18.42 0.16 -23.82
CA ASP A 98 -18.62 -0.96 -22.88
C ASP A 98 -17.31 -1.71 -22.58
N GLN A 99 -17.11 -2.07 -21.31
CA GLN A 99 -16.00 -2.92 -20.88
C GLN A 99 -16.24 -4.37 -21.31
N PRO A 100 -15.20 -5.07 -21.78
CA PRO A 100 -15.24 -6.52 -21.91
C PRO A 100 -15.39 -7.18 -20.54
N TRP A 101 -16.19 -8.25 -20.48
CA TRP A 101 -16.30 -9.12 -19.32
C TRP A 101 -15.06 -10.02 -19.18
N VAL A 102 -14.74 -10.39 -17.95
CA VAL A 102 -13.75 -11.41 -17.62
C VAL A 102 -14.47 -12.75 -17.51
N GLU A 103 -14.13 -13.69 -18.39
CA GLU A 103 -14.76 -15.01 -18.40
C GLU A 103 -14.50 -15.76 -17.08
N GLY A 104 -15.57 -16.25 -16.45
CA GLY A 104 -15.49 -17.01 -15.20
C GLY A 104 -15.22 -16.18 -13.94
N ALA A 105 -15.19 -14.85 -14.02
CA ALA A 105 -15.00 -14.01 -12.84
C ALA A 105 -16.20 -14.09 -11.88
N ALA A 106 -15.96 -14.53 -10.64
CA ALA A 106 -16.99 -14.58 -9.61
C ALA A 106 -17.37 -13.18 -9.10
N GLY A 107 -16.38 -12.28 -8.99
CA GLY A 107 -16.52 -10.98 -8.30
C GLY A 107 -16.82 -11.13 -6.80
N ARG A 108 -16.92 -10.01 -6.10
CA ARG A 108 -17.32 -9.92 -4.69
C ARG A 108 -18.85 -9.87 -4.54
N GLY A 109 -19.50 -10.96 -4.93
CA GLY A 109 -20.95 -11.05 -4.93
C GLY A 109 -21.63 -10.32 -6.10
N ASP A 110 -22.97 -10.33 -6.10
CA ASP A 110 -23.78 -9.93 -7.26
C ASP A 110 -23.64 -8.46 -7.65
N ALA A 111 -23.39 -7.59 -6.67
CA ALA A 111 -23.24 -6.16 -6.88
C ALA A 111 -21.88 -5.77 -7.50
N ASP A 112 -20.89 -6.65 -7.51
CA ASP A 112 -19.52 -6.33 -7.94
C ASP A 112 -19.34 -6.47 -9.45
N THR A 113 -19.97 -5.56 -10.20
CA THR A 113 -19.83 -5.47 -11.65
C THR A 113 -18.40 -5.13 -12.06
N TYR A 114 -17.70 -4.29 -11.28
CA TYR A 114 -16.37 -3.81 -11.60
C TYR A 114 -15.34 -4.94 -11.71
N SER A 115 -15.26 -5.83 -10.71
CA SER A 115 -14.26 -6.92 -10.72
C SER A 115 -14.55 -8.01 -11.76
N ARG A 116 -15.75 -8.00 -12.38
CA ARG A 116 -16.12 -8.91 -13.47
C ARG A 116 -15.73 -8.38 -14.85
N GLN A 117 -15.08 -7.22 -14.92
CA GLN A 117 -14.74 -6.50 -16.15
C GLN A 117 -13.22 -6.28 -16.26
N GLN A 118 -12.71 -6.17 -17.49
CA GLN A 118 -11.27 -6.00 -17.74
C GLN A 118 -10.73 -4.59 -17.45
N GLN A 119 -11.61 -3.61 -17.23
CA GLN A 119 -11.27 -2.22 -16.88
C GLN A 119 -10.28 -1.51 -17.84
N ILE A 120 -10.28 -1.86 -19.13
CA ILE A 120 -9.33 -1.31 -20.11
C ILE A 120 -9.64 0.13 -20.57
N TYR A 121 -10.88 0.60 -20.35
CA TYR A 121 -11.33 1.92 -20.77
C TYR A 121 -11.49 2.95 -19.63
N SER A 122 -11.47 2.50 -18.38
CA SER A 122 -11.77 3.28 -17.18
C SER A 122 -10.51 3.71 -16.41
N MET A 123 -9.39 3.03 -16.63
CA MET A 123 -8.11 3.28 -15.97
C MET A 123 -6.93 2.97 -16.90
N ASN A 124 -5.75 3.48 -16.54
CA ASN A 124 -4.49 3.30 -17.27
C ASN A 124 -4.62 3.57 -18.79
N TYR A 125 -5.52 4.47 -19.19
CA TYR A 125 -5.83 4.68 -20.59
C TYR A 125 -4.76 5.51 -21.29
N ASP A 126 -4.60 5.30 -22.60
CA ASP A 126 -3.59 5.98 -23.41
C ASP A 126 -3.64 7.51 -23.25
N GLY A 127 -2.46 8.09 -23.05
CA GLY A 127 -2.26 9.50 -22.75
C GLY A 127 -2.23 9.86 -21.25
N ILE A 128 -2.50 8.94 -20.32
CA ILE A 128 -2.40 9.20 -18.86
C ILE A 128 -1.00 9.71 -18.47
N HIS A 129 0.06 9.12 -19.01
CA HIS A 129 1.45 9.50 -18.73
C HIS A 129 1.72 10.99 -19.04
N ASN A 130 1.10 11.55 -20.08
CA ASN A 130 1.22 12.99 -20.38
C ASN A 130 0.61 13.87 -19.28
N ILE A 131 -0.44 13.40 -18.62
CA ILE A 131 -1.05 14.09 -17.47
C ILE A 131 -0.12 13.98 -16.26
N ILE A 132 0.42 12.79 -15.99
CA ILE A 132 1.34 12.56 -14.87
C ILE A 132 2.61 13.40 -15.00
N LYS A 133 3.22 13.47 -16.19
CA LYS A 133 4.39 14.33 -16.45
C LYS A 133 4.11 15.80 -16.17
N LYS A 134 2.92 16.29 -16.50
CA LYS A 134 2.52 17.67 -16.17
C LYS A 134 2.34 17.87 -14.67
N ILE A 135 1.71 16.92 -13.97
CA ILE A 135 1.61 16.97 -12.51
C ILE A 135 3.01 17.00 -11.90
N ARG A 136 3.92 16.14 -12.39
CA ARG A 136 5.31 16.11 -11.94
C ARG A 136 6.03 17.44 -12.17
N GLY A 137 5.85 18.04 -13.35
CA GLY A 137 6.40 19.36 -13.65
C GLY A 137 5.91 20.48 -12.72
N VAL A 138 4.67 20.40 -12.23
CA VAL A 138 4.16 21.34 -11.19
C VAL A 138 4.87 21.13 -9.86
N LEU A 139 5.14 19.88 -9.47
CA LEU A 139 5.91 19.59 -8.26
C LEU A 139 7.37 20.05 -8.38
N ASP A 140 7.98 19.92 -9.56
CA ASP A 140 9.35 20.37 -9.83
C ASP A 140 9.53 21.90 -9.79
N GLU A 141 8.45 22.68 -9.73
CA GLU A 141 8.50 24.11 -9.39
C GLU A 141 9.02 24.35 -7.96
N TYR A 142 8.97 23.33 -7.10
CA TYR A 142 9.38 23.36 -5.70
C TYR A 142 10.53 22.34 -5.49
N PRO A 143 11.66 22.75 -4.89
CA PRO A 143 12.77 21.84 -4.66
C PRO A 143 12.39 20.77 -3.63
N GLU A 144 12.99 19.58 -3.76
CA GLU A 144 12.89 18.50 -2.76
C GLU A 144 11.44 18.11 -2.42
N ARG A 145 10.65 17.84 -3.45
CA ARG A 145 9.29 17.30 -3.30
C ARG A 145 9.20 15.86 -3.75
N VAL A 146 8.51 15.03 -2.97
CA VAL A 146 8.24 13.64 -3.33
C VAL A 146 6.85 13.49 -3.95
N MET A 147 6.78 12.62 -4.95
CA MET A 147 5.55 12.25 -5.63
C MET A 147 5.40 10.75 -5.61
N ILE A 148 4.37 10.29 -4.92
CA ILE A 148 4.09 8.89 -4.66
C ILE A 148 2.78 8.54 -5.35
N GLY A 149 2.74 7.50 -6.18
CA GLY A 149 1.54 7.13 -6.93
C GLY A 149 0.94 5.84 -6.41
N GLU A 150 -0.32 5.85 -6.01
CA GLU A 150 -1.07 4.60 -5.78
C GLU A 150 -1.46 4.00 -7.13
N ILE A 151 -0.80 2.90 -7.50
CA ILE A 151 -0.95 2.26 -8.80
C ILE A 151 -1.06 0.74 -8.62
N TRP A 152 -2.27 0.22 -8.79
CA TRP A 152 -2.57 -1.21 -8.69
C TRP A 152 -2.46 -1.89 -10.07
N LEU A 153 -1.24 -1.89 -10.62
CA LEU A 153 -0.90 -2.54 -11.88
C LEU A 153 0.21 -3.57 -11.67
N GLU A 154 0.30 -4.53 -12.58
CA GLU A 154 1.41 -5.48 -12.63
C GLU A 154 2.76 -4.76 -12.75
N LEU A 155 3.83 -5.39 -12.27
CA LEU A 155 5.17 -4.80 -12.15
C LEU A 155 5.61 -4.02 -13.40
N GLN A 156 5.49 -4.62 -14.59
CA GLN A 156 5.98 -4.01 -15.83
C GLN A 156 5.20 -2.75 -16.21
N GLU A 157 3.87 -2.76 -16.04
CA GLU A 157 3.04 -1.58 -16.31
C GLU A 157 3.24 -0.50 -15.25
N ARG A 158 3.33 -0.91 -13.97
CA ARG A 158 3.57 -0.01 -12.85
C ARG A 158 4.90 0.73 -12.97
N LEU A 159 5.98 0.07 -13.42
CA LEU A 159 7.30 0.71 -13.55
C LEU A 159 7.36 1.78 -14.63
N LYS A 160 6.45 1.77 -15.63
CA LYS A 160 6.34 2.85 -16.61
C LYS A 160 6.00 4.20 -15.97
N TYR A 161 5.37 4.19 -14.80
CA TYR A 161 5.04 5.39 -14.04
C TYR A 161 6.23 6.07 -13.36
N HIS A 162 7.44 5.54 -13.49
CA HIS A 162 8.65 6.35 -13.26
C HIS A 162 8.87 7.38 -14.38
N GLY A 163 8.29 7.17 -15.56
CA GLY A 163 8.55 7.96 -16.76
C GLY A 163 9.86 7.54 -17.43
N GLU A 164 9.92 7.65 -18.75
CA GLU A 164 11.10 7.27 -19.54
C GLU A 164 12.39 7.99 -19.09
N ASN A 165 12.26 9.20 -18.54
CA ASN A 165 13.38 10.02 -18.07
C ASN A 165 13.36 10.26 -16.56
N GLY A 166 12.57 9.49 -15.78
CA GLY A 166 12.33 9.80 -14.37
C GLY A 166 11.43 11.03 -14.15
N ASP A 167 10.66 11.41 -15.17
CA ASP A 167 9.84 12.62 -15.25
C ASP A 167 8.37 12.40 -14.83
N GLU A 168 8.09 11.30 -14.13
CA GLU A 168 6.78 11.00 -13.53
C GLU A 168 6.93 10.78 -12.01
N PHE A 169 6.45 9.65 -11.47
CA PHE A 169 6.49 9.39 -10.04
C PHE A 169 7.90 9.05 -9.56
N HIS A 170 8.27 9.63 -8.42
CA HIS A 170 9.45 9.20 -7.67
C HIS A 170 9.27 7.76 -7.17
N MET A 171 8.06 7.45 -6.69
CA MET A 171 7.70 6.14 -6.14
C MET A 171 6.29 5.74 -6.57
N PRO A 172 6.14 4.99 -7.67
CA PRO A 172 4.96 4.15 -7.89
C PRO A 172 4.90 3.11 -6.76
N PHE A 173 3.84 3.14 -5.95
CA PHE A 173 3.73 2.26 -4.79
C PHE A 173 3.69 0.79 -5.18
N ASN A 174 4.53 0.01 -4.50
CA ASN A 174 4.63 -1.41 -4.62
C ASN A 174 3.69 -2.10 -3.64
N PHE A 175 2.62 -2.67 -4.17
CA PHE A 175 1.63 -3.41 -3.39
C PHE A 175 1.81 -4.94 -3.47
N ASP A 176 2.90 -5.44 -4.03
CA ASP A 176 3.10 -6.88 -4.26
C ASP A 176 3.13 -7.72 -2.95
N PHE A 177 3.38 -7.08 -1.79
CA PHE A 177 3.34 -7.72 -0.47
C PHE A 177 1.99 -7.65 0.23
N ILE A 178 1.06 -6.81 -0.25
CA ILE A 178 -0.31 -6.71 0.27
C ILE A 178 -1.37 -7.19 -0.72
N ALA A 179 -0.95 -7.56 -1.93
CA ALA A 179 -1.74 -8.19 -2.95
C ALA A 179 -2.31 -9.53 -2.45
N GLU A 180 -3.45 -9.45 -1.78
CA GLU A 180 -4.31 -10.58 -1.43
C GLU A 180 -5.73 -10.26 -1.88
N GLY A 181 -6.41 -11.24 -2.49
CA GLY A 181 -7.81 -11.09 -2.90
C GLY A 181 -7.99 -10.55 -4.32
N ASP A 182 -9.13 -9.90 -4.57
CA ASP A 182 -9.81 -9.73 -5.88
C ASP A 182 -9.00 -9.09 -7.03
N PHE A 183 -7.81 -8.57 -6.75
CA PHE A 183 -6.92 -7.96 -7.75
C PHE A 183 -5.67 -8.79 -8.05
N PHE A 184 -5.19 -9.64 -7.13
CA PHE A 184 -3.93 -10.37 -7.28
C PHE A 184 -3.91 -11.66 -6.45
N ASN A 185 -3.21 -12.69 -6.95
CA ASN A 185 -2.99 -13.93 -6.20
C ASN A 185 -2.25 -13.63 -4.89
N SER A 186 -2.79 -14.14 -3.77
CA SER A 186 -2.16 -14.03 -2.45
C SER A 186 -0.69 -14.43 -2.51
N THR A 187 0.18 -13.50 -2.11
CA THR A 187 1.60 -13.77 -1.92
C THR A 187 1.79 -14.93 -0.95
N GLY A 188 0.90 -15.09 0.03
CA GLY A 188 1.04 -16.07 1.10
C GLY A 188 2.33 -15.86 1.91
N TRP A 189 2.52 -16.63 2.98
CA TRP A 189 3.73 -16.53 3.80
C TRP A 189 4.80 -17.52 3.32
N SER A 190 5.65 -17.11 2.37
CA SER A 190 6.70 -17.96 1.78
C SER A 190 7.94 -17.17 1.39
N ALA A 191 9.10 -17.54 1.93
CA ALA A 191 10.38 -16.90 1.63
C ALA A 191 10.67 -16.86 0.12
N THR A 192 10.41 -17.94 -0.61
CA THR A 192 10.65 -18.04 -2.06
C THR A 192 9.83 -17.01 -2.84
N LYS A 193 8.58 -16.77 -2.44
CA LYS A 193 7.72 -15.81 -3.12
C LYS A 193 8.15 -14.37 -2.82
N TYR A 194 8.41 -14.04 -1.56
CA TYR A 194 8.92 -12.72 -1.19
C TYR A 194 10.27 -12.43 -1.87
N ARG A 195 11.20 -13.40 -1.86
CA ARG A 195 12.47 -13.30 -2.59
C ARG A 195 12.25 -13.06 -4.08
N SER A 196 11.40 -13.85 -4.72
CA SER A 196 11.13 -13.71 -6.16
C SER A 196 10.55 -12.34 -6.52
N LEU A 197 9.66 -11.79 -5.70
CA LEU A 197 9.10 -10.46 -5.89
C LEU A 197 10.16 -9.36 -5.75
N VAL A 198 11.00 -9.45 -4.72
CA VAL A 198 12.10 -8.49 -4.50
C VAL A 198 13.11 -8.58 -5.64
N ASP A 199 13.58 -9.78 -5.99
CA ASP A 199 14.55 -10.01 -7.06
C ASP A 199 14.00 -9.51 -8.41
N ALA A 200 12.72 -9.74 -8.70
CA ALA A 200 12.08 -9.24 -9.91
C ALA A 200 11.97 -7.70 -9.92
N TYR A 201 11.63 -7.07 -8.80
CA TYR A 201 11.58 -5.61 -8.71
C TYR A 201 12.97 -4.99 -8.88
N GLU A 202 13.97 -5.50 -8.15
CA GLU A 202 15.37 -5.04 -8.23
C GLU A 202 15.95 -5.16 -9.64
N ALA A 203 15.59 -6.23 -10.37
CA ALA A 203 16.01 -6.42 -11.76
C ALA A 203 15.29 -5.49 -12.74
N ALA A 204 14.06 -5.07 -12.43
CA ALA A 204 13.20 -4.32 -13.35
C ALA A 204 13.18 -2.80 -13.12
N VAL A 205 13.48 -2.33 -11.91
CA VAL A 205 13.47 -0.90 -11.58
C VAL A 205 14.42 -0.13 -12.52
N PRO A 206 13.94 0.94 -13.19
CA PRO A 206 14.76 1.66 -14.16
C PRO A 206 15.94 2.38 -13.48
N GLN A 207 16.95 2.74 -14.27
CA GLN A 207 18.04 3.57 -13.79
C GLN A 207 17.50 4.89 -13.22
N GLY A 208 17.88 5.22 -11.99
CA GLY A 208 17.35 6.39 -11.27
C GLY A 208 16.02 6.15 -10.54
N GLY A 209 15.35 5.02 -10.79
CA GLY A 209 14.20 4.57 -10.02
C GLY A 209 14.60 4.09 -8.62
N TRP A 210 13.63 4.14 -7.70
CA TRP A 210 13.83 3.78 -6.30
C TRP A 210 12.75 2.79 -5.83
N PRO A 211 13.14 1.57 -5.39
CA PRO A 211 12.19 0.61 -4.86
C PRO A 211 11.48 1.13 -3.60
N ASN A 212 10.29 0.62 -3.35
CA ASN A 212 9.55 0.82 -2.12
C ASN A 212 8.78 -0.46 -1.79
N TYR A 213 8.35 -0.60 -0.54
CA TYR A 213 7.58 -1.74 -0.08
C TYR A 213 6.52 -1.30 0.93
N VAL A 214 5.34 -1.90 0.81
CA VAL A 214 4.18 -1.67 1.67
C VAL A 214 3.76 -3.01 2.26
N LEU A 215 3.60 -3.12 3.58
CA LEU A 215 3.08 -4.34 4.24
C LEU A 215 1.62 -4.21 4.70
N GLY A 216 1.12 -2.99 4.77
CA GLY A 216 -0.25 -2.69 5.14
C GLY A 216 -0.60 -1.25 4.81
N ASN A 217 -1.89 -0.97 4.74
CA ASN A 217 -2.44 0.36 4.54
C ASN A 217 -3.89 0.37 5.09
N HIS A 218 -4.64 1.42 4.75
CA HIS A 218 -6.02 1.63 5.17
C HIS A 218 -7.07 0.90 4.30
N ASP A 219 -6.65 0.06 3.35
CA ASP A 219 -7.52 -0.67 2.42
C ASP A 219 -7.42 -2.19 2.55
N VAL A 220 -6.41 -2.70 3.24
CA VAL A 220 -6.23 -4.13 3.47
C VAL A 220 -6.28 -4.45 4.95
N GLN A 221 -6.61 -5.70 5.27
CA GLN A 221 -6.54 -6.22 6.64
C GLN A 221 -5.15 -6.00 7.25
N ARG A 222 -5.11 -5.77 8.57
CA ARG A 222 -3.86 -5.53 9.31
C ARG A 222 -2.91 -6.72 9.16
N LEU A 223 -1.62 -6.41 9.03
CA LEU A 223 -0.57 -7.38 8.78
C LEU A 223 -0.57 -8.55 9.78
N ALA A 224 -0.65 -8.27 11.09
CA ALA A 224 -0.63 -9.31 12.11
C ALA A 224 -1.81 -10.29 11.99
N SER A 225 -3.00 -9.80 11.64
CA SER A 225 -4.17 -10.64 11.36
C SER A 225 -3.99 -11.44 10.07
N ARG A 226 -3.52 -10.79 9.01
CA ARG A 226 -3.33 -11.42 7.69
C ARG A 226 -2.30 -12.55 7.73
N LEU A 227 -1.23 -12.39 8.52
CA LEU A 227 -0.22 -13.42 8.75
C LEU A 227 -0.62 -14.45 9.83
N GLY A 228 -1.64 -14.14 10.63
CA GLY A 228 -2.12 -14.95 11.75
C GLY A 228 -1.13 -15.07 12.92
N SER A 229 -0.10 -14.22 13.00
CA SER A 229 0.95 -14.29 14.03
C SER A 229 1.70 -12.97 14.14
N ARG A 230 1.92 -12.52 15.39
CA ARG A 230 2.76 -11.35 15.69
C ARG A 230 4.24 -11.65 15.47
N GLU A 231 4.68 -12.88 15.69
CA GLU A 231 6.04 -13.34 15.41
C GLU A 231 6.36 -13.21 13.92
N ARG A 232 5.43 -13.62 13.04
CA ARG A 232 5.55 -13.37 11.59
C ARG A 232 5.55 -11.89 11.25
N ALA A 233 4.72 -11.08 11.92
CA ALA A 233 4.75 -9.63 11.74
C ALA A 233 6.11 -9.01 12.16
N ARG A 234 6.76 -9.52 13.22
CA ARG A 234 8.12 -9.12 13.61
C ARG A 234 9.15 -9.46 12.53
N LEU A 235 9.03 -10.66 11.93
CA LEU A 235 9.88 -11.05 10.79
C LEU A 235 9.67 -10.13 9.58
N ALA A 236 8.41 -9.80 9.28
CA ALA A 236 8.05 -8.88 8.20
C ALA A 236 8.60 -7.46 8.46
N ALA A 237 8.57 -6.99 9.71
CA ALA A 237 9.15 -5.70 10.10
C ALA A 237 10.67 -5.66 9.86
N LEU A 238 11.38 -6.71 10.27
CA LEU A 238 12.82 -6.83 9.98
C LEU A 238 13.07 -6.79 8.47
N MET A 239 12.32 -7.56 7.68
CA MET A 239 12.42 -7.57 6.23
C MET A 239 12.17 -6.17 5.64
N LEU A 240 11.03 -5.55 5.93
CA LEU A 240 10.65 -4.23 5.41
C LEU A 240 11.73 -3.17 5.68
N LEU A 241 12.26 -3.15 6.90
CA LEU A 241 13.22 -2.14 7.34
C LEU A 241 14.65 -2.41 6.87
N THR A 242 14.93 -3.59 6.31
CA THR A 242 16.27 -3.96 5.83
C THR A 242 16.34 -4.29 4.34
N LEU A 243 15.23 -4.30 3.60
CA LEU A 243 15.22 -4.27 2.13
C LEU A 243 15.73 -2.92 1.58
N ARG A 244 16.26 -2.94 0.35
CA ARG A 244 16.68 -1.72 -0.37
C ARG A 244 15.44 -0.97 -0.83
N GLY A 245 15.37 0.32 -0.50
CA GLY A 245 14.24 1.15 -0.88
C GLY A 245 13.60 1.87 0.29
N THR A 246 12.44 2.47 0.05
CA THR A 246 11.66 3.20 1.06
C THR A 246 10.60 2.29 1.68
N PRO A 247 10.64 2.04 3.00
CA PRO A 247 9.57 1.32 3.69
C PRO A 247 8.37 2.24 3.95
N THR A 248 7.16 1.71 3.78
CA THR A 248 5.91 2.34 4.23
C THR A 248 5.36 1.56 5.41
N ILE A 249 5.10 2.25 6.51
CA ILE A 249 4.56 1.68 7.75
C ILE A 249 3.17 2.26 7.98
N TYR A 250 2.16 1.40 8.13
CA TYR A 250 0.80 1.83 8.46
C TYR A 250 0.61 1.90 9.99
N MET A 251 -0.20 2.85 10.46
CA MET A 251 -0.36 3.08 11.90
C MET A 251 -0.80 1.81 12.64
N GLY A 252 -0.08 1.48 13.70
CA GLY A 252 -0.35 0.29 14.51
C GLY A 252 0.40 -0.96 14.07
N GLU A 253 1.07 -0.97 12.91
CA GLU A 253 1.98 -2.08 12.55
C GLU A 253 3.14 -2.17 13.54
N GLU A 254 3.65 -1.02 14.00
CA GLU A 254 4.69 -0.91 15.03
C GLU A 254 4.25 -1.38 16.41
N LEU A 255 2.94 -1.50 16.65
CA LEU A 255 2.37 -2.12 17.84
C LEU A 255 1.93 -3.57 17.58
N GLY A 256 1.98 -4.04 16.33
CA GLY A 256 1.42 -5.33 15.95
C GLY A 256 -0.09 -5.41 16.18
N MET A 257 -0.83 -4.32 15.95
CA MET A 257 -2.30 -4.28 16.06
C MET A 257 -2.95 -5.29 15.11
N VAL A 258 -4.00 -5.96 15.58
CA VAL A 258 -4.84 -6.85 14.76
C VAL A 258 -6.11 -6.14 14.29
N ASN A 259 -6.78 -6.74 13.30
CA ASN A 259 -8.09 -6.31 12.81
C ASN A 259 -9.04 -6.05 13.99
N GLY A 260 -9.77 -4.95 13.92
CA GLY A 260 -10.88 -4.70 14.82
C GLY A 260 -12.06 -5.62 14.54
N ASP A 261 -12.81 -5.93 15.58
CA ASP A 261 -14.13 -6.55 15.46
C ASP A 261 -15.17 -5.47 15.16
N ILE A 262 -15.66 -5.44 13.91
CA ILE A 262 -16.61 -4.43 13.42
C ILE A 262 -17.97 -5.11 13.22
N LYS A 263 -18.93 -4.75 14.06
CA LYS A 263 -20.30 -5.24 13.90
C LYS A 263 -20.99 -4.54 12.72
N PRO A 264 -21.95 -5.20 12.04
CA PRO A 264 -22.66 -4.60 10.91
C PRO A 264 -23.25 -3.22 11.21
N GLU A 265 -23.80 -3.02 12.41
CA GLU A 265 -24.39 -1.74 12.84
C GLU A 265 -23.36 -0.63 13.12
N GLN A 266 -22.08 -0.98 13.24
CA GLN A 266 -20.97 -0.03 13.46
C GLN A 266 -20.26 0.36 12.16
N MET A 267 -20.52 -0.38 11.07
CA MET A 267 -19.84 -0.23 9.79
C MET A 267 -20.02 1.17 9.20
N GLN A 268 -18.92 1.74 8.72
CA GLN A 268 -18.85 3.05 8.09
C GLN A 268 -18.41 2.93 6.62
N ASP A 269 -17.62 1.91 6.29
CA ASP A 269 -17.06 1.73 4.95
C ASP A 269 -18.13 1.34 3.93
N SER A 270 -18.32 2.20 2.93
CA SER A 270 -19.28 1.98 1.84
C SER A 270 -18.99 0.72 1.04
N GLN A 271 -17.72 0.30 0.93
CA GLN A 271 -17.38 -0.95 0.24
C GLN A 271 -17.99 -2.16 0.95
N GLY A 272 -17.84 -2.25 2.28
CA GLY A 272 -18.45 -3.31 3.08
C GLY A 272 -19.97 -3.25 3.07
N ILE A 273 -20.54 -2.05 3.16
CA ILE A 273 -22.00 -1.83 3.12
C ILE A 273 -22.60 -2.31 1.79
N ASN A 274 -21.93 -2.04 0.67
CA ASN A 274 -22.46 -2.33 -0.65
C ASN A 274 -22.14 -3.74 -1.17
N LEU A 275 -20.98 -4.30 -0.81
CA LEU A 275 -20.48 -5.56 -1.36
C LEU A 275 -20.54 -6.73 -0.36
N GLY A 276 -20.71 -6.47 0.93
CA GLY A 276 -20.70 -7.49 1.96
C GLY A 276 -19.71 -7.19 3.09
N VAL A 277 -20.06 -7.60 4.30
CA VAL A 277 -19.34 -7.25 5.53
C VAL A 277 -17.89 -7.74 5.52
N GLU A 278 -17.61 -8.85 4.84
CA GLU A 278 -16.29 -9.44 4.64
C GLU A 278 -15.35 -8.56 3.80
N HIS A 279 -15.89 -7.59 3.06
CA HIS A 279 -15.16 -6.65 2.22
C HIS A 279 -14.97 -5.28 2.87
N THR A 280 -15.40 -5.10 4.12
CA THR A 280 -15.19 -3.84 4.84
C THR A 280 -13.71 -3.61 5.16
N ARG A 281 -13.26 -2.38 4.96
CA ARG A 281 -11.94 -1.89 5.35
C ARG A 281 -11.93 -1.33 6.78
N ASP A 282 -13.08 -1.21 7.44
CA ASP A 282 -13.16 -0.68 8.81
C ASP A 282 -12.32 -1.49 9.81
N VAL A 283 -12.12 -2.78 9.56
CA VAL A 283 -11.30 -3.68 10.39
C VAL A 283 -9.87 -3.17 10.57
N CYS A 284 -9.30 -2.44 9.60
CA CYS A 284 -7.94 -1.86 9.71
C CYS A 284 -7.93 -0.36 10.03
N ARG A 285 -9.10 0.26 10.23
CA ARG A 285 -9.26 1.70 10.47
C ARG A 285 -9.64 2.05 11.90
N THR A 286 -9.67 1.04 12.77
CA THR A 286 -9.94 1.24 14.20
C THR A 286 -8.97 2.24 14.84
N PRO A 287 -9.42 2.95 15.89
CA PRO A 287 -8.61 3.90 16.64
C PRO A 287 -7.25 3.34 17.10
N MET A 288 -6.24 4.21 17.17
CA MET A 288 -4.92 3.88 17.71
C MET A 288 -5.01 3.57 19.21
N LEU A 289 -4.20 2.61 19.68
CA LEU A 289 -4.22 2.14 21.06
C LEU A 289 -3.08 2.81 21.85
N TRP A 290 -3.36 3.92 22.53
CA TRP A 290 -2.34 4.71 23.23
C TRP A 290 -2.05 4.19 24.64
N ASP A 291 -3.08 3.98 25.46
CA ASP A 291 -2.94 3.54 26.85
C ASP A 291 -4.20 2.82 27.35
N ASN A 292 -4.29 2.61 28.67
CA ASN A 292 -5.39 1.90 29.32
C ASN A 292 -6.54 2.80 29.79
N SER A 293 -6.55 4.08 29.40
CA SER A 293 -7.65 4.98 29.68
C SER A 293 -8.85 4.72 28.76
N GLN A 294 -9.92 5.50 28.94
CA GLN A 294 -11.13 5.39 28.14
C GLN A 294 -10.81 5.46 26.64
N TYR A 295 -11.42 4.57 25.85
CA TYR A 295 -11.16 4.43 24.42
C TYR A 295 -9.67 4.30 24.07
N ALA A 296 -8.90 3.62 24.92
CA ALA A 296 -7.45 3.45 24.80
C ALA A 296 -6.65 4.77 24.68
N GLY A 297 -7.15 5.85 25.29
CA GLY A 297 -6.54 7.18 25.20
C GLY A 297 -6.70 7.88 23.86
N PHE A 298 -7.51 7.33 22.94
CA PHE A 298 -7.76 7.95 21.63
C PHE A 298 -8.70 9.16 21.71
N SER A 299 -9.68 9.11 22.62
CA SER A 299 -10.76 10.10 22.69
C SER A 299 -11.38 10.12 24.09
N ASP A 300 -11.96 11.25 24.48
CA ASP A 300 -12.78 11.38 25.69
C ASP A 300 -14.26 10.98 25.46
N VAL A 301 -14.65 10.80 24.19
CA VAL A 301 -16.00 10.41 23.75
C VAL A 301 -15.96 9.21 22.81
N GLU A 302 -17.10 8.55 22.61
CA GLU A 302 -17.18 7.38 21.74
C GLU A 302 -16.61 7.67 20.34
N PRO A 303 -15.54 6.95 19.92
CA PRO A 303 -14.95 7.14 18.62
C PRO A 303 -15.86 6.62 17.50
N TRP A 304 -15.60 7.09 16.28
CA TRP A 304 -16.36 6.77 15.08
C TRP A 304 -16.32 5.28 14.69
N LEU A 305 -15.34 4.52 15.17
CA LEU A 305 -15.23 3.06 15.10
C LEU A 305 -14.82 2.50 16.47
N PRO A 306 -15.20 1.26 16.81
CA PRO A 306 -14.87 0.66 18.10
C PRO A 306 -13.35 0.52 18.30
N VAL A 307 -12.93 0.69 19.55
CA VAL A 307 -11.56 0.39 19.99
C VAL A 307 -11.40 -1.12 20.14
N ASN A 308 -10.25 -1.65 19.73
CA ASN A 308 -9.99 -3.09 19.78
C ASN A 308 -9.95 -3.59 21.24
N GLU A 309 -10.51 -4.78 21.50
CA GLU A 309 -10.59 -5.37 22.84
C GLU A 309 -9.20 -5.70 23.43
N GLU A 310 -8.19 -5.87 22.57
CA GLU A 310 -6.81 -6.13 22.98
C GLU A 310 -6.08 -4.91 23.57
N ALA A 311 -6.72 -3.73 23.57
CA ALA A 311 -6.13 -2.48 24.03
C ALA A 311 -5.47 -2.55 25.41
N PRO A 312 -6.04 -3.22 26.45
CA PRO A 312 -5.42 -3.27 27.78
C PRO A 312 -4.03 -3.93 27.81
N GLU A 313 -3.76 -4.85 26.88
CA GLU A 313 -2.53 -5.65 26.81
C GLU A 313 -1.61 -5.22 25.67
N HIS A 314 -2.17 -4.63 24.60
CA HIS A 314 -1.48 -4.28 23.37
C HIS A 314 -1.70 -2.82 22.99
N ASN A 315 -1.18 -1.91 23.80
CA ASN A 315 -1.15 -0.46 23.53
C ASN A 315 0.27 0.10 23.57
N TYR A 316 0.41 1.36 23.14
CA TYR A 316 1.67 2.09 23.14
C TYR A 316 2.32 2.17 24.53
N ALA A 317 1.59 2.53 25.58
CA ALA A 317 2.15 2.69 26.93
C ALA A 317 2.76 1.38 27.45
N VAL A 318 2.05 0.25 27.32
CA VAL A 318 2.55 -1.07 27.72
C VAL A 318 3.80 -1.46 26.91
N GLN A 319 3.78 -1.29 25.59
CA GLN A 319 4.91 -1.67 24.74
C GLN A 319 6.11 -0.73 24.85
N SER A 320 5.91 0.53 25.24
CA SER A 320 7.00 1.49 25.38
C SER A 320 7.90 1.18 26.58
N ASP A 321 7.38 0.47 27.58
CA ASP A 321 8.13 0.05 28.77
C ASP A 321 8.77 -1.35 28.62
N ASP A 322 8.34 -2.13 27.61
CA ASP A 322 8.87 -3.46 27.31
C ASP A 322 9.98 -3.42 26.24
N PRO A 323 11.25 -3.71 26.59
CA PRO A 323 12.36 -3.69 25.65
C PRO A 323 12.30 -4.81 24.59
N SER A 324 11.43 -5.81 24.77
CA SER A 324 11.22 -6.91 23.82
C SER A 324 9.98 -6.72 22.93
N SER A 325 9.23 -5.63 23.11
CA SER A 325 7.97 -5.36 22.39
C SER A 325 8.16 -5.17 20.88
N MET A 326 7.04 -5.23 20.13
CA MET A 326 7.04 -4.89 18.70
C MET A 326 7.51 -3.45 18.49
N LEU A 327 7.05 -2.54 19.35
CA LEU A 327 7.43 -1.13 19.29
C LEU A 327 8.95 -0.95 19.47
N SER A 328 9.55 -1.67 20.43
CA SER A 328 11.00 -1.67 20.64
C SER A 328 11.74 -2.23 19.43
N LEU A 329 11.22 -3.26 18.76
CA LEU A 329 11.81 -3.81 17.53
C LEU A 329 11.82 -2.76 16.41
N TYR A 330 10.69 -2.12 16.13
CA TYR A 330 10.60 -1.06 15.11
C TYR A 330 11.54 0.12 15.43
N ARG A 331 11.54 0.59 16.68
CA ARG A 331 12.44 1.68 17.12
C ARG A 331 13.90 1.31 16.91
N ASN A 332 14.34 0.14 17.37
CA ASN A 332 15.73 -0.31 17.24
C ASN A 332 16.14 -0.45 15.77
N LEU A 333 15.29 -1.08 14.94
CA LEU A 333 15.56 -1.23 13.51
C LEU A 333 15.63 0.11 12.78
N LEU A 334 14.72 1.04 13.05
CA LEU A 334 14.72 2.37 12.40
C LEU A 334 15.95 3.19 12.79
N TRP A 335 16.32 3.22 14.07
CA TRP A 335 17.50 3.94 14.54
C TRP A 335 18.78 3.34 13.97
N TYR A 336 18.89 2.01 13.95
CA TYR A 336 20.02 1.33 13.35
C TYR A 336 20.11 1.58 11.85
N ARG A 337 19.00 1.40 11.11
CA ARG A 337 18.91 1.69 9.68
C ARG A 337 19.34 3.12 9.34
N LYS A 338 19.01 4.10 10.17
CA LYS A 338 19.40 5.52 9.98
C LYS A 338 20.91 5.74 10.10
N GLN A 339 21.60 4.92 10.90
CA GLN A 339 23.03 5.06 11.19
C GLN A 339 23.93 4.29 10.21
N HIS A 340 23.35 3.38 9.41
CA HIS A 340 24.09 2.43 8.58
C HIS A 340 23.69 2.55 7.11
N GLU A 341 24.61 3.03 6.27
CA GLU A 341 24.34 3.33 4.87
C GLU A 341 24.10 2.07 4.04
N SER A 342 24.71 0.94 4.42
CA SER A 342 24.42 -0.36 3.84
C SER A 342 22.92 -0.68 3.85
N LEU A 343 22.22 -0.36 4.94
CA LEU A 343 20.79 -0.58 5.09
C LEU A 343 19.98 0.55 4.47
N SER A 344 20.49 1.79 4.50
CA SER A 344 19.71 2.94 4.06
C SER A 344 19.65 3.11 2.54
N VAL A 345 20.82 3.01 1.89
CA VAL A 345 21.00 3.24 0.45
C VAL A 345 21.79 2.12 -0.25
N GLY A 346 22.41 1.23 0.52
CA GLY A 346 23.29 0.19 0.00
C GLY A 346 22.61 -0.79 -0.95
N ALA A 347 23.42 -1.40 -1.80
CA ALA A 347 23.01 -2.41 -2.76
C ALA A 347 22.39 -3.62 -2.04
N TYR A 348 21.44 -4.27 -2.72
CA TYR A 348 20.79 -5.50 -2.30
C TYR A 348 21.34 -6.68 -3.11
N GLN A 349 21.54 -7.82 -2.46
CA GLN A 349 21.88 -9.08 -3.13
C GLN A 349 21.21 -10.26 -2.41
N SER A 350 20.35 -11.00 -3.11
CA SER A 350 19.84 -12.29 -2.61
C SER A 350 20.95 -13.33 -2.57
N LEU A 351 20.90 -14.21 -1.57
CA LEU A 351 21.87 -15.27 -1.35
C LEU A 351 21.17 -16.62 -1.31
N ASP A 352 21.94 -17.68 -1.57
CA ASP A 352 21.43 -19.04 -1.43
C ASP A 352 21.21 -19.40 0.04
N ALA A 353 20.10 -20.06 0.30
CA ALA A 353 19.67 -20.47 1.64
C ALA A 353 18.81 -21.74 1.54
N PRO A 354 18.59 -22.44 2.67
CA PRO A 354 17.61 -23.53 2.74
C PRO A 354 16.21 -23.08 2.30
N ASP A 355 15.36 -24.06 2.00
CA ASP A 355 13.95 -23.82 1.72
C ASP A 355 13.29 -23.01 2.85
N ASN A 356 12.39 -22.09 2.47
CA ASN A 356 11.69 -21.18 3.38
C ASN A 356 12.59 -20.29 4.26
N VAL A 357 13.88 -20.16 3.92
CA VAL A 357 14.75 -19.12 4.47
C VAL A 357 15.02 -18.06 3.41
N TYR A 358 14.83 -16.79 3.78
CA TYR A 358 15.26 -15.67 2.95
C TYR A 358 16.55 -15.07 3.52
N LEU A 359 17.66 -15.31 2.83
CA LEU A 359 18.96 -14.76 3.15
C LEU A 359 19.36 -13.73 2.10
N TYR A 360 19.79 -12.55 2.53
CA TYR A 360 20.33 -11.54 1.62
C TYR A 360 21.36 -10.66 2.30
N GLN A 361 22.15 -9.98 1.47
CA GLN A 361 23.16 -9.02 1.88
C GLN A 361 22.72 -7.60 1.51
N ARG A 362 23.05 -6.66 2.39
CA ARG A 362 23.02 -5.22 2.13
C ARG A 362 24.43 -4.65 2.22
N GLN A 363 24.85 -3.85 1.25
CA GLN A 363 26.22 -3.34 1.20
C GLN A 363 26.32 -1.89 0.72
N HIS A 364 27.09 -1.08 1.43
CA HIS A 364 27.53 0.24 0.96
C HIS A 364 29.01 0.44 1.30
N GLY A 365 29.86 0.65 0.29
CA GLY A 365 31.31 0.69 0.47
C GLY A 365 31.84 -0.58 1.14
N ALA A 366 32.54 -0.40 2.27
CA ALA A 366 33.05 -1.50 3.10
C ALA A 366 32.03 -2.07 4.08
N GLU A 367 30.94 -1.34 4.35
CA GLU A 367 29.91 -1.77 5.30
C GLU A 367 29.00 -2.83 4.69
N LYS A 368 28.82 -3.94 5.41
CA LYS A 368 28.03 -5.09 4.99
C LYS A 368 27.17 -5.61 6.13
N HIS A 369 25.92 -5.94 5.78
CA HIS A 369 24.99 -6.62 6.67
C HIS A 369 24.41 -7.84 5.97
N LEU A 370 24.24 -8.92 6.74
CA LEU A 370 23.49 -10.10 6.34
C LEU A 370 22.16 -10.10 7.09
N ILE A 371 21.09 -10.45 6.39
CA ILE A 371 19.75 -10.57 6.93
C ILE A 371 19.27 -11.98 6.62
N ALA A 372 19.01 -12.76 7.66
CA ALA A 372 18.52 -14.13 7.54
C ALA A 372 17.15 -14.22 8.18
N LEU A 373 16.15 -14.68 7.42
CA LEU A 373 14.75 -14.72 7.82
C LEU A 373 14.20 -16.12 7.66
N ASN A 374 13.80 -16.77 8.76
CA ASN A 374 13.15 -18.08 8.72
C ASN A 374 11.63 -17.91 8.64
N PHE A 375 11.02 -18.30 7.52
CA PHE A 375 9.55 -18.20 7.34
C PHE A 375 8.80 -19.43 7.87
N ASP A 376 9.50 -20.51 8.23
CA ASP A 376 8.91 -21.70 8.83
C ASP A 376 8.64 -21.53 10.33
N SER A 377 7.75 -22.34 10.87
CA SER A 377 7.48 -22.43 12.32
C SER A 377 8.54 -23.23 13.09
N GLU A 378 9.38 -23.99 12.39
CA GLU A 378 10.40 -24.84 12.98
C GLU A 378 11.78 -24.21 12.87
N ALA A 379 12.70 -24.64 13.74
CA ALA A 379 14.07 -24.16 13.69
C ALA A 379 14.82 -24.70 12.46
N VAL A 380 15.67 -23.86 11.86
CA VAL A 380 16.44 -24.18 10.66
C VAL A 380 17.90 -23.73 10.82
N LYS A 381 18.81 -24.53 10.28
CA LYS A 381 20.24 -24.18 10.19
C LYS A 381 20.53 -23.46 8.89
N VAL A 382 21.27 -22.36 8.97
CA VAL A 382 21.62 -21.51 7.83
C VAL A 382 23.13 -21.34 7.80
N THR A 383 23.75 -21.69 6.67
CA THR A 383 25.15 -21.41 6.40
C THR A 383 25.32 -19.94 6.05
N LEU A 384 26.25 -19.24 6.69
CA LEU A 384 26.54 -17.83 6.45
C LEU A 384 27.75 -17.68 5.52
N PRO A 385 27.74 -16.74 4.57
CA PRO A 385 28.88 -16.48 3.68
C PRO A 385 30.05 -15.78 4.37
N ALA A 386 29.83 -15.22 5.57
CA ALA A 386 30.83 -14.51 6.35
C ALA A 386 30.48 -14.52 7.85
N ASP A 387 31.51 -14.34 8.67
CA ASP A 387 31.38 -14.19 10.11
C ASP A 387 30.93 -12.77 10.46
N GLY A 388 30.31 -12.61 11.62
CA GLY A 388 29.76 -11.32 12.00
C GLY A 388 29.25 -11.26 13.43
N GLU A 389 28.61 -10.14 13.73
CA GLU A 389 27.94 -9.87 15.00
C GLU A 389 26.44 -9.76 14.78
N ILE A 390 25.67 -10.58 15.48
CA ILE A 390 24.21 -10.45 15.56
C ILE A 390 23.91 -9.17 16.34
N ILE A 391 23.33 -8.20 15.64
CA ILE A 391 22.94 -6.91 16.20
C ILE A 391 21.58 -7.03 16.87
N PHE A 392 20.61 -7.63 16.17
CA PHE A 392 19.28 -7.91 16.70
C PHE A 392 18.73 -9.24 16.15
N SER A 393 18.02 -10.01 16.98
CA SER A 393 16.99 -10.96 16.54
C SER A 393 15.63 -10.26 16.48
N THR A 394 14.68 -10.84 15.75
CA THR A 394 13.28 -10.39 15.79
C THR A 394 12.73 -10.45 17.21
N GLY A 395 13.18 -11.37 18.07
CA GLY A 395 12.80 -11.44 19.49
C GLY A 395 13.45 -10.40 20.41
N LEU A 396 14.48 -9.69 19.95
CA LEU A 396 15.32 -8.77 20.76
C LEU A 396 15.97 -9.43 21.99
N ASP A 397 16.19 -10.73 21.92
CA ASP A 397 16.69 -11.60 22.99
C ASP A 397 18.06 -12.21 22.68
N ARG A 398 18.60 -11.94 21.49
CA ARG A 398 19.83 -12.57 20.98
C ARG A 398 20.79 -11.54 20.39
N SER A 399 22.05 -11.63 20.81
CA SER A 399 23.17 -10.84 20.31
C SER A 399 24.47 -11.66 20.41
N GLY A 400 25.52 -11.24 19.70
CA GLY A 400 26.87 -11.80 19.82
C GLY A 400 27.47 -12.29 18.51
N THR A 401 28.67 -12.87 18.59
CA THR A 401 29.42 -13.31 17.40
C THR A 401 28.86 -14.59 16.80
N VAL A 402 28.81 -14.66 15.48
CA VAL A 402 28.41 -15.84 14.70
C VAL A 402 29.47 -16.13 13.64
N SER A 403 29.78 -17.42 13.44
CA SER A 403 30.80 -17.86 12.49
C SER A 403 30.32 -19.09 11.71
N GLY A 404 30.33 -18.99 10.39
CA GLY A 404 30.00 -20.06 9.43
C GLY A 404 28.55 -20.58 9.39
N GLU A 405 27.89 -20.78 10.53
CA GLU A 405 26.53 -21.34 10.63
C GLU A 405 25.73 -20.65 11.76
N ILE A 406 24.43 -20.51 11.55
CA ILE A 406 23.48 -20.08 12.57
C ILE A 406 22.23 -20.97 12.57
N THR A 407 21.72 -21.33 13.74
CA THR A 407 20.36 -21.86 13.89
C THR A 407 19.40 -20.71 14.15
N LEU A 408 18.37 -20.58 13.31
CA LEU A 408 17.23 -19.68 13.50
C LEU A 408 16.06 -20.49 14.07
N ALA A 409 15.40 -19.98 15.10
CA ALA A 409 14.12 -20.51 15.57
C ALA A 409 13.01 -20.25 14.54
N GLY A 410 11.85 -20.86 14.74
CA GLY A 410 10.68 -20.64 13.88
C GLY A 410 10.24 -19.19 13.89
N ASN A 411 9.99 -18.62 12.71
CA ASN A 411 9.68 -17.19 12.51
C ASN A 411 10.74 -16.22 13.08
N GLU A 412 11.96 -16.68 13.34
CA GLU A 412 13.08 -15.83 13.76
C GLU A 412 13.75 -15.20 12.54
N GLY A 413 14.09 -13.94 12.66
CA GLY A 413 15.03 -13.28 11.76
C GLY A 413 16.14 -12.61 12.53
N VAL A 414 17.31 -12.51 11.91
CA VAL A 414 18.48 -11.85 12.50
C VAL A 414 19.09 -10.85 11.52
N LEU A 415 19.56 -9.73 12.08
CA LEU A 415 20.40 -8.76 11.41
C LEU A 415 21.83 -8.92 11.91
N ILE A 416 22.75 -9.24 11.00
CA ILE A 416 24.16 -9.50 11.30
C ILE A 416 25.01 -8.44 10.61
N ARG A 417 25.88 -7.76 11.38
CA ARG A 417 26.95 -6.92 10.80
C ARG A 417 28.15 -7.80 10.49
N VAL A 418 28.60 -7.80 9.25
CA VAL A 418 29.76 -8.61 8.83
C VAL A 418 31.05 -7.99 9.36
N SER A 419 31.97 -8.85 9.84
CA SER A 419 33.28 -8.43 10.39
C SER A 419 34.29 -8.04 9.33
#